data_AF-A0A7J9X4E5-F1
#
_entry.id   AF-A0A7J9X4E5-F1
#
_cell.length_a   1.000
_cell.length_b   1.000
_cell.length_c   1.000
_cell.angle_alpha   90.00
_cell.angle_beta   90.00
_cell.angle_gamma   90.00
#
_symmetry.space_group_name_H-M   'P 1'
#
loop_
_entity.id
_entity.type
_entity.pdbx_description
1 polymer ?
#
loop_
_entity_poly.entity_id
_entity_poly.type
_entity_poly.pdbx_seq_one_letter_code
_entity_poly.pdbx_strand_id
1 'polypeptide(L)' 'MTFEEGTKVRLVGDVTRDDGVPVVPAGTVGTVVDAVNAPDEYAVDVVVDGEFDNVPVTGDQIEAV' A
#
# COMPACT_ATOMS: atom_id res chain seq x y z
N MET A 1 11.98 2.43 -9.57
CA MET A 1 10.85 2.08 -10.44
C MET A 1 9.65 2.81 -9.87
N THR A 2 8.85 3.49 -10.68
CA THR A 2 7.73 4.30 -10.18
C THR A 2 6.42 3.63 -10.57
N PHE A 3 5.49 3.45 -9.62
CA PHE A 3 4.17 2.87 -9.87
C PHE A 3 3.17 3.98 -10.23
N GLU A 4 2.31 3.74 -11.22
CA GLU A 4 1.29 4.70 -11.63
C GLU A 4 -0.02 4.52 -10.84
N GLU A 5 -0.82 5.57 -10.72
CA GLU A 5 -2.18 5.47 -10.19
C GLU A 5 -2.99 4.42 -10.98
N GLY A 6 -3.76 3.59 -10.28
CA GLY A 6 -4.49 2.46 -10.84
C GLY A 6 -3.67 1.16 -10.96
N THR A 7 -2.37 1.19 -10.68
CA THR A 7 -1.52 -0.01 -10.70
C THR A 7 -1.92 -0.96 -9.58
N LYS A 8 -2.10 -2.24 -9.90
CA LYS A 8 -2.28 -3.29 -8.89
C LYS A 8 -0.94 -3.69 -8.32
N VAL A 9 -0.83 -3.64 -7.01
CA VAL A 9 0.39 -3.97 -6.28
C VAL A 9 0.10 -4.92 -5.13
N ARG A 10 1.08 -5.74 -4.77
CA ARG A 10 1.05 -6.59 -3.59
C ARG A 10 1.96 -6.01 -2.53
N LEU A 11 1.50 -5.92 -1.29
CA LEU A 11 2.33 -5.55 -0.16
C LEU A 11 3.31 -6.68 0.17
N VAL A 12 4.61 -6.39 0.30
CA VAL A 12 5.62 -7.38 0.71
C VAL A 12 5.88 -7.40 2.22
N GLY A 13 5.44 -6.38 2.94
CA GLY A 13 5.52 -6.28 4.40
C GLY A 13 4.16 -5.96 5.04
N ASP A 14 4.08 -6.17 6.36
CA ASP A 14 2.92 -5.74 7.13
C ASP A 14 2.90 -4.21 7.24
N VAL A 15 1.73 -3.60 7.04
CA VAL A 15 1.54 -2.17 7.24
C VAL A 15 0.90 -1.95 8.61
N THR A 16 1.60 -1.21 9.46
CA THR A 16 1.17 -0.86 10.81
C THR A 16 0.70 0.59 10.86
N ARG A 17 -0.39 0.87 11.58
CA ARG A 17 -0.80 2.24 11.93
C ARG A 17 0.22 2.89 12.86
N ASP A 18 0.10 4.20 13.03
CA ASP A 18 0.90 5.01 13.97
C ASP A 18 0.81 4.52 15.44
N ASP A 19 -0.22 3.75 15.78
CA ASP A 19 -0.41 3.11 17.09
C ASP A 19 0.31 1.75 17.22
N GLY A 20 1.00 1.30 16.17
CA GLY A 20 1.74 0.04 16.11
C GLY A 20 0.86 -1.18 15.81
N VAL A 21 -0.44 -1.01 15.54
CA VAL A 21 -1.33 -2.12 15.19
C VAL A 21 -1.21 -2.43 13.70
N PRO A 22 -0.93 -3.69 13.30
CA PRO A 22 -0.98 -4.10 11.89
C PRO A 22 -2.40 -3.93 11.36
N VAL A 23 -2.55 -3.12 10.32
CA VAL A 23 -3.84 -2.87 9.67
C VAL A 23 -3.96 -3.69 8.38
N VAL A 24 -2.83 -3.96 7.73
CA VAL A 24 -2.81 -4.70 6.47
C VAL A 24 -1.69 -5.73 6.49
N PRO A 25 -2.00 -7.03 6.39
CA PRO A 25 -0.98 -8.06 6.39
C PRO A 25 -0.21 -8.10 5.06
N ALA A 26 1.05 -8.53 5.13
CA ALA A 26 1.86 -8.83 3.95
C ALA A 26 1.14 -9.81 3.01
N GLY A 27 1.32 -9.62 1.71
CA GLY A 27 0.66 -10.40 0.65
C GLY A 27 -0.71 -9.85 0.23
N THR A 28 -1.26 -8.86 0.94
CA THR A 28 -2.48 -8.17 0.52
C THR A 28 -2.26 -7.46 -0.82
N VAL A 29 -3.24 -7.59 -1.72
CA VAL A 29 -3.22 -6.90 -3.02
C VAL A 29 -4.07 -5.64 -2.90
N GLY A 30 -3.48 -4.50 -3.27
CA GLY A 30 -4.12 -3.20 -3.32
C GLY A 30 -4.01 -2.55 -4.69
N THR A 31 -4.54 -1.34 -4.79
CA THR A 31 -4.45 -0.48 -5.97
C THR A 31 -3.79 0.83 -5.57
N VAL A 32 -2.77 1.27 -6.29
CA VAL A 32 -2.16 2.59 -6.08
C VAL A 32 -3.19 3.65 -6.44
N VAL A 33 -3.49 4.56 -5.52
CA VAL A 33 -4.49 5.63 -5.72
C VAL A 33 -3.87 7.03 -5.69
N ASP A 34 -2.67 7.16 -5.14
CA ASP A 34 -1.88 8.39 -5.26
C ASP A 34 -0.39 8.06 -5.12
N ALA A 35 0.46 8.78 -5.85
CA ALA A 35 1.89 8.79 -5.61
C ALA A 35 2.17 10.03 -4.76
N VAL A 36 2.29 9.85 -3.45
CA VAL A 36 2.51 10.97 -2.53
C VAL A 36 3.87 11.58 -2.89
N ASN A 37 3.96 12.92 -2.90
CA ASN A 37 5.12 13.70 -3.38
C ASN A 37 6.46 13.51 -2.59
N ALA A 38 6.63 12.41 -1.85
CA ALA A 38 7.92 11.95 -1.37
C ALA A 38 8.51 10.95 -2.38
N PRO A 39 9.84 10.91 -2.57
CA PRO A 39 10.47 10.21 -3.71
C PRO A 39 10.16 8.72 -3.83
N ASP A 40 9.63 8.08 -2.77
CA ASP A 40 9.30 6.65 -2.76
C ASP A 40 8.03 6.34 -1.94
N GLU A 41 7.10 7.28 -1.69
CA GLU A 41 5.85 7.00 -0.97
C GLU A 41 4.64 6.88 -1.91
N TYR A 42 3.81 5.87 -1.67
CA TYR A 42 2.59 5.59 -2.42
C TYR A 42 1.42 5.45 -1.45
N ALA A 43 0.27 6.02 -1.81
CA ALA A 43 -0.99 5.72 -1.18
C ALA A 43 -1.61 4.53 -1.92
N VAL A 44 -1.83 3.43 -1.21
CA VAL A 44 -2.44 2.22 -1.76
C VAL A 44 -3.76 1.97 -1.06
N ASP A 45 -4.83 1.88 -1.86
CA ASP A 45 -6.13 1.41 -1.37
C ASP A 45 -6.10 -0.11 -1.33
N VAL A 46 -6.35 -0.65 -0.15
CA VAL A 46 -6.52 -2.08 0.09
C VAL A 46 -7.90 -2.36 0.64
N VAL A 47 -8.40 -3.58 0.39
CA VAL A 47 -9.63 -4.06 1.01
C VAL A 47 -9.26 -5.06 2.09
N VAL A 48 -9.50 -4.71 3.35
CA VAL A 48 -9.28 -5.58 4.51
C VAL A 48 -10.62 -5.78 5.21
N ASP A 49 -11.02 -7.04 5.41
CA ASP A 49 -12.30 -7.42 6.02
C ASP A 49 -13.55 -6.77 5.38
N GLY A 50 -13.45 -6.38 4.11
CA GLY A 50 -14.53 -5.74 3.35
C GLY A 50 -14.59 -4.22 3.48
N GLU A 51 -13.69 -3.61 4.24
CA GLU A 51 -13.51 -2.15 4.33
C GLU A 51 -12.33 -1.70 3.47
N PHE A 52 -12.48 -0.52 2.86
CA PHE A 52 -11.37 0.14 2.17
C PHE A 52 -10.52 0.88 3.20
N ASP A 53 -9.23 0.58 3.23
CA ASP A 53 -8.25 1.34 3.99
C ASP A 53 -7.23 1.92 3.02
N ASN A 54 -6.89 3.20 3.23
CA ASN A 54 -5.88 3.90 2.46
C ASN A 54 -4.60 3.91 3.27
N VAL A 55 -3.62 3.15 2.81
CA VAL A 55 -2.37 3.00 3.55
C VAL A 55 -1.20 3.66 2.82
N PRO A 56 -0.43 4.53 3.50
CA PRO A 56 0.84 4.99 2.99
C PRO A 56 1.85 3.86 3.09
N VAL A 57 2.52 3.57 1.97
CA VAL A 57 3.56 2.55 1.86
C VAL A 57 4.73 3.09 1.05
N THR A 58 5.93 2.57 1.29
CA THR A 58 7.09 2.91 0.47
C THR A 58 7.22 2.00 -0.73
N GLY A 59 7.92 2.44 -1.78
CA GLY A 59 8.09 1.68 -3.02
C GLY A 59 8.78 0.33 -2.87
N ASP A 60 9.57 0.13 -1.82
CA ASP A 60 10.18 -1.14 -1.43
C ASP A 60 9.25 -2.07 -0.64
N GLN A 61 8.09 -1.56 -0.18
CA GLN A 61 7.05 -2.35 0.49
C GLN A 61 6.01 -2.92 -0.48
N ILE A 62 6.13 -2.66 -1.78
CA ILE A 62 5.17 -3.09 -2.78
C ILE A 62 5.83 -3.70 -4.03
N GLU A 63 5.13 -4.66 -4.64
CA GLU A 63 5.53 -5.30 -5.90
C GLU A 63 4.38 -5.26 -6.91
N ALA A 64 4.66 -5.00 -8.19
CA ALA A 64 3.65 -5.09 -9.25
C ALA A 64 3.12 -6.52 -9.40
N VAL A 65 1.81 -6.65 -9.65
CA VAL A 65 1.11 -7.92 -9.87
C VAL A 65 0.79 -8.15 -11.35
#